data_AF-A0A9D3LRV0-F1
#
_entry.id   AF-A0A9D3LRV0-F1
#
_cell.length_a   1.000
_cell.length_b   1.000
_cell.length_c   1.000
_cell.angle_alpha   90.00
_cell.angle_beta   90.00
_cell.angle_gamma   90.00
#
_symmetry.space_group_name_H-M   'P 1'
#
loop_
_entity.id
_entity.type
_entity.pdbx_description
1 polymer ?
#
loop_
_entity_poly.entity_id
_entity_poly.type
_entity_poly.pdbx_seq_one_letter_code
_entity_poly.pdbx_strand_id
1 'polypeptide(L)'
;MVDISCRAKRSLFLFRLCLRTCGSTAEPKWQSRRTTPPTTNVTRKAHRNGIKKPRSDRYESLKGVDPKFLRNMRFAKKHNKKGLKKAMAAKAVAAKAVAAQAAPK
;
A
#
# COMPACT_ATOMS: atom_id res chain seq x y z
N MET A 1 -1.22 54.64 -49.17
CA MET A 1 -0.30 54.79 -50.32
C MET A 1 0.96 54.00 -49.99
N VAL A 2 0.98 52.73 -50.37
CA VAL A 2 1.58 52.24 -51.64
C VAL A 2 3.10 52.41 -51.54
N ASP A 3 3.80 51.41 -51.02
CA ASP A 3 4.44 50.31 -51.78
C ASP A 3 5.78 50.74 -52.39
N ILE A 4 6.56 49.73 -52.80
CA ILE A 4 7.79 49.77 -53.61
C ILE A 4 9.05 49.65 -52.74
N SER A 5 9.36 48.46 -52.24
CA SER A 5 10.04 47.39 -53.00
C SER A 5 11.48 47.74 -53.43
N CYS A 6 12.41 46.97 -52.85
CA CYS A 6 13.44 46.24 -53.60
C CYS A 6 14.71 46.99 -54.01
N ARG A 7 15.78 46.84 -53.21
CA ARG A 7 17.04 46.28 -53.74
C ARG A 7 17.90 45.70 -52.60
N ALA A 8 17.73 44.43 -52.25
CA ALA A 8 18.23 43.25 -52.96
C ALA A 8 19.67 42.86 -52.54
N LYS A 9 19.78 41.59 -52.17
CA LYS A 9 21.00 40.75 -52.14
C LYS A 9 21.92 40.91 -50.93
N ARG A 10 21.45 40.47 -49.77
CA ARG A 10 22.32 39.66 -48.90
C ARG A 10 21.50 38.79 -47.97
N SER A 11 21.74 37.49 -48.09
CA SER A 11 21.27 36.45 -47.16
C SER A 11 19.86 35.87 -47.39
N LEU A 12 19.48 35.65 -48.66
CA LEU A 12 18.67 34.47 -49.02
C LEU A 12 19.56 33.20 -49.12
N PHE A 13 20.59 33.09 -48.28
CA PHE A 13 21.50 31.94 -48.26
C PHE A 13 21.49 31.17 -46.93
N LEU A 14 20.73 31.63 -45.93
CA LEU A 14 20.58 30.94 -44.64
C LEU A 14 19.14 30.65 -44.26
N PHE A 15 18.19 30.68 -45.21
CA PHE A 15 16.79 30.32 -44.94
C PHE A 15 16.13 29.42 -45.99
N ARG A 16 16.89 28.91 -46.98
CA ARG A 16 16.37 28.02 -48.03
C ARG A 16 17.26 26.83 -48.37
N LEU A 17 18.01 26.32 -47.39
CA LEU A 17 18.66 25.01 -47.44
C LEU A 17 18.54 24.25 -46.12
N CYS A 18 17.39 24.30 -45.45
CA CYS A 18 17.12 23.35 -44.37
C CYS A 18 15.63 23.02 -44.20
N LEU A 19 14.84 23.08 -45.27
CA LEU A 19 13.46 22.59 -45.27
C LEU A 19 13.19 21.53 -46.36
N ARG A 20 14.24 20.90 -46.93
CA ARG A 20 14.01 19.94 -48.01
C ARG A 20 15.12 18.91 -48.24
N THR A 21 15.60 18.29 -47.18
CA THR A 21 16.11 16.92 -47.27
C THR A 21 15.41 16.06 -46.23
N CYS A 22 14.56 15.20 -46.78
CA CYS A 22 14.35 13.84 -46.32
C CYS A 22 13.71 13.67 -44.95
N GLY A 23 12.45 13.23 -44.98
CA GLY A 23 11.84 12.53 -43.88
C GLY A 23 12.77 11.40 -43.44
N SER A 24 13.30 11.55 -42.24
CA SER A 24 13.50 10.44 -41.34
C SER A 24 13.25 11.02 -39.96
N THR A 25 12.00 10.91 -39.50
CA THR A 25 11.85 10.52 -38.10
C THR A 25 12.52 9.16 -38.02
N ALA A 26 13.85 9.16 -37.91
CA ALA A 26 14.59 7.99 -37.50
C ALA A 26 14.01 7.72 -36.12
N GLU A 27 13.07 6.77 -36.06
CA GLU A 27 12.74 6.14 -34.80
C GLU A 27 14.09 5.83 -34.14
N PRO A 28 14.32 6.27 -32.89
CA PRO A 28 15.52 5.87 -32.19
C PRO A 28 15.45 4.34 -32.08
N LYS A 29 16.13 3.64 -32.98
CA LYS A 29 16.25 2.17 -33.06
C LYS A 29 17.02 1.57 -31.88
N TRP A 30 17.14 2.33 -30.80
CA TRP A 30 17.74 1.97 -29.53
C TRP A 30 16.66 1.87 -28.46
N GLN A 31 15.53 1.24 -28.77
CA GLN A 31 14.87 0.46 -27.73
C GLN A 31 15.72 -0.80 -27.53
N SER A 32 16.91 -0.59 -26.95
CA SER A 32 17.84 -1.65 -26.56
C SER A 32 17.06 -2.58 -25.65
N ARG A 33 16.94 -3.84 -26.07
CA ARG A 33 16.33 -4.95 -25.35
C ARG A 33 16.54 -4.79 -23.84
N ARG A 34 15.50 -4.37 -23.12
CA ARG A 34 15.53 -4.30 -21.65
C ARG A 34 15.76 -5.73 -21.15
N THR A 35 16.93 -5.99 -20.58
CA THR A 35 17.22 -7.27 -19.93
C THR A 35 16.34 -7.38 -18.70
N THR A 36 15.67 -8.51 -18.54
CA THR A 36 14.92 -8.81 -17.31
C THR A 36 15.88 -8.76 -16.12
N PRO A 37 15.51 -8.12 -15.00
CA PRO A 37 16.38 -8.05 -13.84
C PRO A 37 16.72 -9.47 -13.35
N PRO A 38 18.01 -9.81 -13.17
CA PRO A 38 18.41 -11.16 -12.80
C PRO A 38 17.98 -11.48 -11.38
N THR A 39 17.32 -12.63 -11.21
CA THR A 39 16.88 -13.14 -9.89
C THR A 39 18.05 -13.58 -9.00
N THR A 40 19.25 -13.74 -9.56
CA THR A 40 20.44 -14.25 -8.86
C THR A 40 20.89 -13.39 -7.67
N ASN A 41 20.57 -12.09 -7.68
CA ASN A 41 21.00 -11.15 -6.64
C ASN A 41 19.87 -10.76 -5.66
N VAL A 42 18.65 -11.27 -5.82
CA VAL A 42 17.54 -10.90 -4.92
C VAL A 42 17.70 -11.51 -3.53
N THR A 43 18.09 -12.78 -3.46
CA THR A 43 18.26 -13.54 -2.22
C THR A 43 19.34 -12.94 -1.34
N ARG A 44 20.52 -12.63 -1.92
CA ARG A 44 21.65 -12.03 -1.19
C ARG A 44 21.27 -10.67 -0.58
N LYS A 45 20.55 -9.82 -1.32
CA LYS A 45 20.10 -8.51 -0.84
C LYS A 45 19.01 -8.64 0.25
N ALA A 46 18.07 -9.57 0.09
CA ALA A 46 17.04 -9.83 1.10
C ALA A 46 17.64 -10.30 2.43
N HIS A 47 18.68 -11.15 2.38
CA HIS A 47 19.39 -11.57 3.60
C HIS A 47 20.29 -10.49 4.20
N ARG A 48 20.81 -9.52 3.43
CA ARG A 48 21.53 -8.34 3.99
C ARG A 48 20.63 -7.51 4.90
N ASN A 49 19.37 -7.31 4.53
CA ASN A 49 18.38 -6.62 5.36
C ASN A 49 17.77 -7.54 6.44
N GLY A 50 17.99 -8.85 6.33
CA GLY A 50 17.39 -9.90 7.15
C GLY A 50 15.93 -10.13 6.81
N ILE A 51 15.57 -11.34 6.38
CA ILE A 51 14.17 -11.73 6.14
C ILE A 51 13.51 -11.93 7.51
N LYS A 52 12.83 -10.89 8.00
CA LYS A 52 12.12 -10.92 9.28
C LYS A 52 10.75 -11.58 9.12
N LYS A 53 10.40 -12.41 10.11
CA LYS A 53 9.03 -12.95 10.23
C LYS A 53 8.08 -11.79 10.59
N PRO A 54 6.82 -11.80 10.11
CA PRO A 54 5.83 -10.84 10.56
C PRO A 54 5.66 -10.95 12.08
N ARG A 55 5.44 -9.82 12.74
CA ARG A 55 5.20 -9.79 14.19
C ARG A 55 3.84 -10.41 14.49
N SER A 56 3.83 -11.42 15.35
CA SER A 56 2.59 -11.94 15.94
C SER A 56 2.20 -11.10 17.16
N ASP A 57 1.04 -10.46 17.12
CA ASP A 57 0.49 -9.73 18.27
C ASP A 57 -0.51 -10.61 19.03
N ARG A 58 -0.71 -10.36 20.33
CA ARG A 58 -1.62 -11.14 21.19
C ARG A 58 -3.08 -11.09 20.70
N TYR A 59 -3.48 -9.96 20.12
CA TYR A 59 -4.83 -9.74 19.61
C TYR A 59 -4.76 -9.20 18.19
N GLU A 60 -5.24 -9.98 17.23
CA GLU A 60 -5.29 -9.60 15.82
C GLU A 60 -6.49 -8.70 15.50
N SER A 61 -6.42 -8.00 14.37
CA SER A 61 -7.54 -7.18 13.89
C SER A 61 -8.68 -8.05 13.35
N LEU A 62 -9.93 -7.70 13.66
CA LEU A 62 -11.13 -8.39 13.17
C LEU A 62 -11.54 -7.99 11.73
N LYS A 63 -10.58 -7.56 10.90
CA LYS A 63 -10.85 -7.14 9.51
C LYS A 63 -11.09 -8.38 8.64
N GLY A 64 -12.16 -8.38 7.84
CA GLY A 64 -12.54 -9.52 7.00
C GLY A 64 -13.50 -10.51 7.67
N VAL A 65 -13.87 -10.29 8.93
CA VAL A 65 -14.93 -11.06 9.60
C VAL A 65 -16.30 -10.59 9.10
N ASP A 66 -17.25 -11.51 8.98
CA ASP A 66 -18.62 -11.24 8.53
C ASP A 66 -19.26 -10.03 9.24
N PRO A 67 -19.76 -9.03 8.50
CA PRO A 67 -20.41 -7.86 9.09
C PRO A 67 -21.61 -8.19 10.00
N LYS A 68 -22.38 -9.26 9.72
CA LYS A 68 -23.53 -9.63 10.56
C LYS A 68 -23.06 -10.12 11.94
N PHE A 69 -22.02 -10.95 11.97
CA PHE A 69 -21.37 -11.34 13.23
C PHE A 69 -20.80 -10.14 14.00
N LEU A 70 -20.10 -9.23 13.32
CA LEU A 70 -19.51 -8.05 13.95
C LEU A 70 -20.57 -7.12 14.56
N ARG A 71 -21.72 -6.96 13.90
CA ARG A 71 -22.85 -6.18 14.44
C ARG A 71 -23.33 -6.77 15.76
N ASN A 72 -23.57 -8.09 15.81
CA ASN A 72 -24.01 -8.75 17.04
C ASN A 72 -22.98 -8.63 18.16
N MET A 73 -21.70 -8.93 17.88
CA MET A 73 -20.63 -8.83 18.88
C MET A 73 -20.50 -7.41 19.43
N ARG A 74 -20.65 -6.38 18.59
CA ARG A 74 -20.63 -4.97 19.00
C ARG A 74 -21.79 -4.65 19.96
N PHE A 75 -23.00 -5.15 19.69
CA PHE A 75 -24.14 -4.96 20.59
C PHE A 75 -23.95 -5.67 21.94
N ALA A 76 -23.47 -6.91 21.93
CA ALA A 76 -23.17 -7.66 23.15
C ALA A 76 -22.15 -6.90 24.02
N LYS A 77 -21.01 -6.48 23.43
CA LYS A 77 -19.99 -5.70 24.14
C LYS A 77 -20.51 -4.36 24.65
N LYS A 78 -21.39 -3.69 23.89
CA LYS A 78 -22.00 -2.40 24.28
C LYS A 78 -22.88 -2.52 25.52
N HIS A 79 -23.64 -3.60 25.65
CA HIS A 79 -24.65 -3.75 26.72
C HIS A 79 -24.18 -4.51 27.97
N ASN A 80 -22.95 -5.02 28.00
CA ASN A 80 -22.39 -5.72 29.16
C ASN A 80 -22.44 -4.91 30.47
N LYS A 81 -22.42 -3.56 30.40
CA LYS A 81 -22.51 -2.68 31.59
C LYS A 81 -23.76 -2.92 32.43
N LYS A 82 -24.89 -3.26 31.79
CA LYS A 82 -26.18 -3.49 32.47
C LYS A 82 -26.17 -4.76 33.33
N GLY A 83 -25.40 -5.78 32.93
CA GLY A 83 -25.33 -7.07 33.61
C GLY A 83 -24.24 -7.17 34.69
N LEU A 84 -23.40 -6.14 34.85
CA LEU A 84 -22.21 -6.20 35.71
C LEU A 84 -22.54 -6.57 37.16
N LYS A 85 -23.55 -5.95 37.77
CA LYS A 85 -23.91 -6.21 39.18
C LYS A 85 -24.30 -7.67 39.41
N LYS A 86 -25.09 -8.25 38.50
CA LYS A 86 -25.49 -9.66 38.56
C LYS A 86 -24.29 -10.59 38.35
N ALA A 87 -23.42 -10.26 37.41
CA ALA A 87 -22.20 -11.02 37.15
C ALA A 87 -21.23 -11.00 38.33
N MET A 88 -21.10 -9.86 39.03
CA MET A 88 -20.25 -9.75 40.22
C MET A 88 -20.82 -10.54 41.40
N ALA A 89 -22.13 -10.48 41.62
CA ALA A 89 -22.78 -11.29 42.64
C ALA A 89 -22.59 -12.80 42.37
N ALA A 90 -22.81 -13.24 41.13
CA ALA A 90 -22.58 -14.62 40.72
C ALA A 90 -21.10 -15.03 40.86
N LYS A 91 -20.17 -14.15 40.47
CA LYS A 91 -18.73 -14.39 40.65
C LYS A 91 -18.32 -14.46 42.12
N ALA A 92 -18.91 -13.65 42.99
CA ALA A 92 -18.63 -13.70 44.43
C ALA A 92 -19.13 -15.01 45.05
N VAL A 93 -20.31 -15.49 44.63
CA VAL A 93 -20.82 -16.81 45.04
C VAL A 93 -19.92 -17.93 44.52
N ALA A 94 -19.52 -17.88 43.24
CA ALA A 94 -18.61 -18.86 42.65
C ALA A 94 -17.23 -18.84 43.33
N ALA A 95 -16.67 -17.67 43.61
CA ALA A 95 -15.38 -17.54 44.31
C ALA A 95 -15.45 -18.07 45.74
N LYS A 96 -16.55 -17.82 46.46
CA LYS A 96 -16.79 -18.41 47.79
C LYS A 96 -16.93 -19.93 47.72
N ALA A 97 -17.60 -20.47 46.70
CA ALA A 97 -17.71 -21.91 46.49
C ALA A 97 -16.36 -22.57 46.16
N VAL A 98 -15.54 -21.92 45.32
CA VAL A 98 -14.18 -22.39 45.01
C VAL A 98 -13.26 -22.31 46.23
N ALA A 99 -13.36 -21.25 47.05
CA ALA A 99 -12.60 -21.13 48.29
C ALA A 99 -13.02 -22.19 49.33
N ALA A 100 -14.31 -22.51 49.42
CA ALA A 100 -14.80 -23.58 50.28
C ALA A 100 -14.34 -24.98 49.82
N GLN A 101 -14.11 -25.17 48.52
CA GLN A 101 -13.56 -26.41 47.96
C GLN A 101 -12.03 -26.51 48.07
N ALA A 102 -11.34 -25.41 48.34
CA ALA A 102 -9.87 -25.34 48.41
C ALA A 102 -9.31 -25.36 49.85
N ALA A 103 -10.16 -25.39 50.89
CA ALA A 103 -9.71 -25.59 52.26
C ALA A 103 -9.39 -27.08 52.48
N PRO A 104 -8.13 -27.47 52.76
CA PRO A 104 -7.83 -28.86 53.10
C PRO A 104 -8.52 -29.22 54.43
N LYS A 105 -9.14 -30.41 54.47
CA LYS A 105 -9.68 -31.01 55.70
C LYS A 105 -8.58 -31.27 56.72
#